data_AF-A0A967QJ98-F1
#
_entry.id   AF-A0A967QJ98-F1
#
_cell.length_a   1.000
_cell.length_b   1.000
_cell.length_c   1.000
_cell.angle_alpha   90.00
_cell.angle_beta   90.00
_cell.angle_gamma   90.00
#
_symmetry.space_group_name_H-M   'P 1'
#
loop_
_entity.id
_entity.type
_entity.pdbx_description
1 polymer ?
#
loop_
_entity_poly.entity_id
_entity_poly.type
_entity_poly.pdbx_seq_one_letter_code
_entity_poly.pdbx_strand_id
1 'polypeptide(L)'
;IRRADPEAALRSSFIVGFPGETDDDVDELAEFLEDAGLDWAGFFPYSAEEGTPAASLPEQVPADVAAERLRSLQTIQEEVTADRNAAMVGRQIEVVVDQVEDGTAVARSYREAPEI
;
A
#
# COMPACT_ATOMS: atom_id res chain seq x y z
N ILE A 1 0.72 7.35 15.76
CA ILE A 1 1.89 8.04 15.14
C ILE A 1 1.50 9.44 14.68
N ARG A 2 0.55 9.60 13.76
CA ARG A 2 0.18 10.93 13.22
C ARG A 2 -0.33 11.98 14.21
N ARG A 3 -0.80 11.57 15.40
CA ARG A 3 -1.07 12.51 16.52
C ARG A 3 0.20 13.18 17.07
N ALA A 4 1.34 12.51 17.01
CA ALA A 4 2.63 13.00 17.50
C ALA A 4 3.46 13.62 16.37
N ASP A 5 3.39 13.07 15.17
CA ASP A 5 4.02 13.59 13.96
C ASP A 5 3.03 13.58 12.79
N PRO A 6 2.34 14.71 12.51
CA PRO A 6 1.35 14.81 11.44
C PRO A 6 1.89 14.55 10.03
N GLU A 7 3.19 14.70 9.83
CA GLU A 7 3.86 14.54 8.53
C GLU A 7 4.47 13.15 8.34
N ALA A 8 4.41 12.29 9.36
CA ALA A 8 4.91 10.92 9.28
C ALA A 8 4.34 10.17 8.07
N ALA A 9 5.24 9.71 7.21
CA ALA A 9 4.94 8.84 6.08
C ALA A 9 4.80 7.38 6.55
N LEU A 10 3.67 6.76 6.22
CA LEU A 10 3.38 5.39 6.59
C LEU A 10 3.25 4.51 5.35
N ARG A 11 3.99 3.39 5.33
CA ARG A 11 3.94 2.36 4.30
C ARG A 11 3.60 1.02 4.91
N SER A 12 2.74 0.25 4.24
CA SER A 12 2.42 -1.13 4.62
C SER A 12 2.34 -2.05 3.40
N SER A 13 2.14 -3.34 3.65
CA SER A 13 1.89 -4.36 2.63
C SER A 13 0.83 -5.33 3.13
N PHE A 14 -0.05 -5.76 2.22
CA PHE A 14 -1.19 -6.62 2.52
C PHE A 14 -1.17 -7.85 1.61
N ILE A 15 -1.63 -8.97 2.14
CA ILE A 15 -1.88 -10.20 1.39
C ILE A 15 -3.38 -10.31 1.17
N VAL A 16 -3.80 -10.55 -0.07
CA VAL A 16 -5.20 -10.67 -0.48
C VAL A 16 -5.47 -12.08 -1.00
N GLY A 17 -6.63 -12.64 -0.68
CA GLY A 17 -6.99 -14.02 -0.98
C GLY A 17 -6.39 -15.02 0.01
N PHE A 18 -6.12 -14.60 1.26
CA PHE A 18 -5.66 -15.52 2.29
C PHE A 18 -6.72 -16.62 2.54
N PRO A 19 -6.34 -17.87 2.88
CA PRO A 19 -7.31 -18.94 3.11
C PRO A 19 -8.34 -18.56 4.18
N GLY A 20 -9.63 -18.62 3.82
CA GLY A 20 -10.75 -18.19 4.66
C GLY A 20 -11.18 -16.73 4.49
N GLU A 21 -10.51 -15.91 3.67
CA GLU A 21 -10.86 -14.50 3.45
C GLU A 21 -12.24 -14.37 2.79
N THR A 22 -13.13 -13.68 3.49
CA THR A 22 -14.51 -13.40 3.08
C THR A 22 -14.64 -12.04 2.41
N ASP A 23 -15.81 -11.73 1.86
CA ASP A 23 -16.08 -10.39 1.30
C ASP A 23 -16.11 -9.34 2.43
N ASP A 24 -16.64 -9.69 3.60
CA ASP A 24 -16.65 -8.79 4.78
C ASP A 24 -15.23 -8.40 5.23
N ASP A 25 -14.26 -9.33 5.17
CA ASP A 25 -12.86 -9.05 5.50
C ASP A 25 -12.22 -8.06 4.49
N VAL A 26 -12.62 -8.14 3.22
CA VAL A 26 -12.14 -7.25 2.16
C VAL A 26 -12.74 -5.86 2.33
N ASP A 27 -14.02 -5.79 2.69
CA ASP A 27 -14.71 -4.53 2.98
C ASP A 27 -14.11 -3.86 4.24
N GLU A 28 -13.80 -4.62 5.30
CA GLU A 28 -13.10 -4.10 6.47
C GLU A 28 -11.71 -3.55 6.09
N LEU A 29 -10.97 -4.25 5.23
CA LEU A 29 -9.68 -3.77 4.75
C LEU A 29 -9.85 -2.50 3.90
N ALA A 30 -10.87 -2.41 3.04
CA ALA A 30 -11.16 -1.22 2.25
C ALA A 30 -11.43 0.00 3.16
N GLU A 31 -12.30 -0.15 4.15
CA GLU A 31 -12.58 0.90 5.15
C GLU A 31 -11.32 1.31 5.90
N PHE A 32 -10.49 0.33 6.29
CA PHE A 32 -9.21 0.60 6.94
C PHE A 32 -8.27 1.45 6.07
N LEU A 33 -8.18 1.19 4.75
CA LEU A 33 -7.29 1.94 3.87
C LEU A 33 -7.69 3.43 3.80
N GLU A 34 -8.99 3.70 3.71
CA GLU A 34 -9.56 5.04 3.71
C GLU A 34 -9.30 5.76 5.04
N ASP A 35 -9.62 5.11 6.17
CA ASP A 35 -9.50 5.69 7.51
C ASP A 35 -8.04 5.86 7.94
N ALA A 36 -7.20 4.87 7.67
CA ALA A 36 -5.79 4.90 8.04
C ALA A 36 -5.02 5.92 7.18
N GLY A 37 -5.45 6.17 5.95
CA GLY A 37 -4.83 7.14 5.04
C GLY A 37 -3.33 6.89 4.86
N LEU A 38 -2.93 5.66 4.56
CA LEU A 38 -1.53 5.29 4.37
C LEU A 38 -0.94 6.03 3.17
N ASP A 39 0.30 6.50 3.28
CA ASP A 39 0.96 7.18 2.18
C ASP A 39 1.28 6.21 1.04
N TRP A 40 1.58 4.95 1.38
CA TRP A 40 1.87 3.89 0.42
C TRP A 40 1.34 2.54 0.94
N ALA A 41 0.71 1.74 0.10
CA ALA A 41 0.44 0.34 0.40
C ALA A 41 0.65 -0.55 -0.83
N GLY A 42 1.27 -1.72 -0.61
CA GLY A 42 1.38 -2.78 -1.60
C GLY A 42 0.38 -3.89 -1.32
N PHE A 43 -0.17 -4.50 -2.38
CA PHE A 43 -1.09 -5.64 -2.28
C PHE A 43 -0.53 -6.79 -3.08
N PHE A 44 -0.49 -7.97 -2.45
CA PHE A 44 0.06 -9.18 -3.03
C PHE A 44 -0.98 -10.30 -2.93
N PRO A 45 -1.18 -11.10 -3.99
CA PRO A 45 -2.03 -12.27 -3.87
C PRO A 45 -1.37 -13.28 -2.92
N TYR A 46 -2.18 -13.99 -2.16
CA TYR A 46 -1.70 -15.12 -1.38
C TYR A 46 -1.07 -16.19 -2.29
N SER A 47 0.09 -16.68 -1.89
CA SER A 47 0.76 -17.83 -2.51
C SER A 47 0.96 -18.91 -1.44
N ALA A 48 0.47 -20.12 -1.71
CA ALA A 48 0.64 -21.24 -0.81
C ALA A 48 2.08 -21.78 -0.91
N GLU A 49 2.88 -21.49 0.11
CA GLU A 49 4.26 -21.99 0.23
C GLU A 49 4.31 -23.27 1.06
N GLU A 50 5.00 -24.30 0.56
CA GLU A 50 5.15 -25.59 1.24
C GLU A 50 5.75 -25.42 2.64
N GLY A 51 5.15 -26.10 3.62
CA GLY A 51 5.60 -26.05 5.02
C GLY A 51 5.06 -24.86 5.82
N THR A 52 4.29 -23.95 5.21
CA THR A 52 3.59 -22.90 5.96
C THR A 52 2.27 -23.41 6.54
N PRO A 53 1.86 -22.95 7.74
CA PRO A 53 0.55 -23.30 8.30
C PRO A 53 -0.61 -22.94 7.36
N ALA A 54 -0.49 -21.79 6.69
CA ALA A 54 -1.50 -21.28 5.77
C ALA A 54 -1.72 -22.21 4.56
N ALA A 55 -0.67 -22.86 4.04
CA ALA A 55 -0.80 -23.79 2.91
C ALA A 55 -1.66 -25.02 3.24
N SER A 56 -1.82 -25.36 4.52
CA SER A 56 -2.66 -26.46 4.98
C SER A 56 -4.07 -26.04 5.42
N LEU A 57 -4.37 -24.73 5.43
CA LEU A 57 -5.69 -24.25 5.83
C LEU A 57 -6.75 -24.65 4.79
N PRO A 58 -7.96 -25.02 5.23
CA PRO A 58 -9.10 -25.18 4.35
C PRO A 58 -9.50 -23.81 3.75
N GLU A 59 -10.45 -23.82 2.81
CA GLU A 59 -11.07 -22.57 2.29
C GLU A 59 -10.11 -21.66 1.52
N GLN A 60 -9.30 -22.27 0.65
CA GLN A 60 -8.47 -21.54 -0.30
C GLN A 60 -9.34 -20.67 -1.21
N VAL A 61 -8.99 -19.39 -1.34
CA VAL A 61 -9.70 -18.44 -2.20
C VAL A 61 -9.33 -18.68 -3.67
N PRO A 62 -10.30 -18.73 -4.60
CA PRO A 62 -10.03 -18.84 -6.01
C PRO A 62 -9.16 -17.67 -6.53
N ALA A 63 -8.22 -17.97 -7.43
CA ALA A 63 -7.26 -16.99 -7.91
C ALA A 63 -7.90 -15.81 -8.66
N ASP A 64 -9.01 -16.04 -9.36
CA ASP A 64 -9.80 -15.01 -10.04
C ASP A 64 -10.49 -14.06 -9.05
N VAL A 65 -11.04 -14.61 -7.96
CA VAL A 65 -11.63 -13.83 -6.86
C VAL A 65 -10.57 -12.99 -6.16
N ALA A 66 -9.41 -13.58 -5.81
CA ALA A 66 -8.30 -12.85 -5.20
C ALA A 66 -7.77 -11.73 -6.11
N ALA A 67 -7.70 -11.97 -7.43
CA ALA A 67 -7.27 -10.96 -8.41
C ALA A 67 -8.30 -9.83 -8.59
N GLU A 68 -9.60 -10.11 -8.43
CA GLU A 68 -10.63 -9.06 -8.42
C GLU A 68 -10.53 -8.19 -7.17
N ARG A 69 -10.46 -8.80 -5.99
CA ARG A 69 -10.29 -8.10 -4.70
C ARG A 69 -9.03 -7.24 -4.69
N LEU A 70 -7.91 -7.79 -5.16
CA LEU A 70 -6.64 -7.08 -5.24
C LEU A 70 -6.74 -5.83 -6.13
N ARG A 71 -7.41 -5.91 -7.28
CA ARG A 71 -7.64 -4.74 -8.14
C ARG A 71 -8.50 -3.68 -7.44
N SER A 72 -9.56 -4.10 -6.74
CA SER A 72 -10.42 -3.18 -6.00
C SER A 72 -9.66 -2.41 -4.92
N LEU A 73 -8.90 -3.13 -4.08
CA LEU A 73 -8.10 -2.53 -3.01
C LEU A 73 -6.98 -1.63 -3.53
N GLN A 74 -6.35 -2.00 -4.67
CA GLN A 74 -5.37 -1.15 -5.34
C GLN A 74 -5.98 0.18 -5.80
N THR A 75 -7.17 0.15 -6.42
CA THR A 75 -7.87 1.38 -6.83
C THR A 75 -8.16 2.30 -5.64
N ILE A 76 -8.64 1.75 -4.52
CA ILE A 76 -8.88 2.54 -3.30
C ILE A 76 -7.57 3.16 -2.80
N GLN A 77 -6.48 2.37 -2.71
CA GLN A 77 -5.20 2.90 -2.26
C GLN A 77 -4.61 3.94 -3.23
N GLU A 78 -4.83 3.82 -4.54
CA GLU A 78 -4.41 4.82 -5.52
C GLU A 78 -5.05 6.18 -5.22
N GLU A 79 -6.34 6.20 -4.90
CA GLU A 79 -7.07 7.42 -4.52
C GLU A 79 -6.53 7.99 -3.20
N VAL A 80 -6.37 7.17 -2.17
CA VAL A 80 -5.76 7.58 -0.89
C VAL A 80 -4.36 8.16 -1.10
N THR A 81 -3.53 7.50 -1.91
CA THR A 81 -2.16 7.95 -2.21
C THR A 81 -2.17 9.28 -2.95
N ALA A 82 -3.09 9.47 -3.90
CA ALA A 82 -3.26 10.71 -4.62
C ALA A 82 -3.61 11.87 -3.68
N ASP A 83 -4.54 11.67 -2.75
CA ASP A 83 -4.93 12.67 -1.75
C ASP A 83 -3.78 13.02 -0.80
N ARG A 84 -3.03 12.01 -0.34
CA ARG A 84 -1.82 12.21 0.48
C ARG A 84 -0.76 13.02 -0.26
N ASN A 85 -0.56 12.77 -1.55
CA ASN A 85 0.39 13.52 -2.37
C ASN A 85 -0.09 14.93 -2.69
N ALA A 86 -1.39 15.11 -2.94
CA ALA A 86 -1.99 16.44 -3.15
C ALA A 86 -1.79 17.34 -1.92
N ALA A 87 -1.88 16.79 -0.71
CA ALA A 87 -1.65 17.52 0.54
C ALA A 87 -0.19 18.01 0.72
N MET A 88 0.75 17.51 -0.08
CA MET A 88 2.15 17.96 -0.09
C MET A 88 2.40 19.15 -1.01
N VAL A 89 1.47 19.47 -1.93
CA VAL A 89 1.62 20.59 -2.85
C VAL A 89 1.76 21.91 -2.08
N GLY A 90 2.80 22.68 -2.41
CA GLY A 90 3.10 23.96 -1.77
C GLY A 90 3.92 23.85 -0.48
N ARG A 91 4.26 22.65 -0.03
CA ARG A 91 5.17 22.45 1.12
C ARG A 91 6.64 22.52 0.69
N GLN A 92 7.48 22.98 1.60
CA GLN A 92 8.94 22.86 1.48
C GLN A 92 9.39 21.63 2.26
N ILE A 93 10.08 20.72 1.59
CA ILE A 93 10.58 19.47 2.16
C ILE A 93 12.06 19.30 1.81
N GLU A 94 12.81 18.69 2.73
CA GLU A 94 14.18 18.28 2.45
C GLU A 94 14.16 17.06 1.53
N VAL A 95 15.07 17.06 0.56
CA VAL A 95 15.20 16.00 -0.44
C VAL A 95 16.65 15.58 -0.62
N VAL A 96 16.83 14.31 -0.99
CA VAL A 96 18.10 13.76 -1.43
C VAL A 96 18.09 13.71 -2.95
N VAL A 97 19.07 14.37 -3.58
CA VAL A 97 19.23 14.34 -5.04
C VAL A 97 19.93 13.05 -5.43
N ASP A 98 19.26 12.24 -6.24
CA ASP A 98 19.83 11.00 -6.79
C ASP A 98 20.61 11.29 -8.07
N GLN A 99 20.10 12.19 -8.91
CA GLN A 99 20.66 12.46 -10.22
C GLN A 99 20.35 13.89 -10.68
N VAL A 100 21.26 14.47 -11.48
CA VAL A 100 21.05 15.76 -12.16
C VAL A 100 21.35 15.58 -13.64
N GLU A 101 20.37 15.82 -14.50
CA GLU A 101 20.47 15.74 -15.95
C GLU A 101 19.88 16.98 -16.60
N ASP A 102 20.62 17.60 -17.53
CA ASP A 102 20.20 18.77 -18.30
C ASP A 102 19.60 19.91 -17.44
N GLY A 103 20.15 20.12 -16.24
CA GLY A 103 19.69 21.14 -15.29
C GLY A 103 18.43 20.76 -14.49
N THR A 104 17.92 19.55 -14.65
CA THR A 104 16.81 18.98 -13.87
C THR A 104 17.34 17.99 -12.85
N ALA A 105 16.93 18.14 -11.59
CA ALA A 105 17.26 17.20 -10.52
C ALA A 105 16.15 16.17 -10.33
N VAL A 106 16.52 14.89 -10.28
CA VAL A 106 15.69 13.80 -9.78
C VAL A 106 16.06 13.59 -8.32
N ALA A 107 15.07 13.70 -7.43
CA ALA A 107 15.27 13.66 -6.00
C ALA A 107 14.13 12.91 -5.30
N ARG A 108 14.43 12.42 -4.10
CA ARG A 108 13.48 11.74 -3.21
C ARG A 108 13.37 12.49 -1.90
N SER A 109 12.18 12.53 -1.32
CA SER A 109 11.96 13.05 0.02
C SER A 109 12.10 11.95 1.07
N TYR A 110 11.89 12.29 2.34
CA TYR A 110 11.79 11.31 3.42
C TYR A 110 10.62 10.32 3.24
N ARG A 111 9.66 10.62 2.35
CA ARG A 111 8.48 9.78 2.08
C ARG A 111 8.76 8.67 1.07
N GLU A 112 9.82 8.80 0.26
CA GLU A 112 10.17 7.84 -0.79
C GLU A 112 11.40 7.00 -0.41
N ALA A 113 11.19 5.70 -0.22
CA ALA A 113 12.28 4.74 -0.05
C ALA A 113 13.05 4.58 -1.38
N PRO A 114 14.37 4.31 -1.34
CA PRO A 114 15.12 4.00 -2.56
C PRO A 114 14.60 2.71 -3.19
N GLU A 115 14.48 2.67 -4.52
CA GLU A 115 14.21 1.46 -5.33
C GLU A 115 12.83 0.78 -5.17
N ILE A 116 11.87 1.36 -4.41
CA ILE A 116 10.55 0.73 -4.15
C ILE A 116 9.38 1.71 -4.20
#